data_AF-A0A8J4YKI5-F1
#
_entry.id   AF-A0A8J4YKI5-F1
#
_cell.length_a   1.000
_cell.length_b   1.000
_cell.length_c   1.000
_cell.angle_alpha   90.00
_cell.angle_beta   90.00
_cell.angle_gamma   90.00
#
_symmetry.space_group_name_H-M   'P 1'
#
loop_
_entity.id
_entity.type
_entity.pdbx_description
1 polymer ?
#
loop_
_entity_poly.entity_id
_entity_poly.type
_entity_poly.pdbx_seq_one_letter_code
_entity_poly.pdbx_strand_id
1 'polypeptide(L)'
;MVPMPRNYQPRNILTTDRTNLEKAFNHRIETGCSIRTACNLFGVKVSTLGDAFTRSLKESDGRTFVPKHQNIKKVFTDAQEHFIEEYSIKISRMFYGLSTRAFRRMVLKYSEAVGSPAISDVWRRVGMATRDWYYGYMFRHPRLA
;
A
#
# COMPACT_ATOMS: atom_id res chain seq x y z
N MET A 1 9.81 -8.77 31.40
CA MET A 1 9.42 -8.74 29.98
C MET A 1 9.52 -10.15 29.44
N VAL A 2 8.42 -10.75 28.98
CA VAL A 2 8.44 -12.08 28.36
C VAL A 2 8.71 -11.89 26.86
N PRO A 3 9.74 -12.52 26.27
CA PRO A 3 10.02 -12.38 24.85
C PRO A 3 8.87 -12.98 24.03
N MET A 4 8.39 -12.23 23.04
CA MET A 4 7.35 -12.70 22.11
C MET A 4 7.87 -13.92 21.33
N PRO A 5 7.20 -15.09 21.35
CA PRO A 5 7.75 -16.35 20.83
C PRO A 5 7.90 -16.47 19.30
N ARG A 6 7.51 -15.45 18.53
CA ARG A 6 7.51 -15.54 17.06
C ARG A 6 8.74 -14.84 16.46
N ASN A 7 9.87 -15.54 16.46
CA ASN A 7 10.98 -15.26 15.52
C ASN A 7 10.58 -15.77 14.12
N TYR A 8 9.57 -15.13 13.51
CA TYR A 8 9.18 -15.45 12.13
C TYR A 8 10.20 -14.87 11.17
N GLN A 9 10.99 -15.73 10.54
CA GLN A 9 11.79 -15.38 9.36
C GLN A 9 10.97 -15.76 8.11
N PRO A 10 10.57 -14.80 7.25
CA PRO A 10 9.83 -15.12 6.05
C PRO A 10 10.66 -16.05 5.17
N ARG A 11 10.07 -17.19 4.78
CA ARG A 11 10.73 -18.25 3.99
C ARG A 11 11.29 -17.75 2.65
N ASN A 12 10.76 -16.64 2.15
CA ASN A 12 11.26 -15.90 1.00
C ASN A 12 11.23 -14.41 1.35
N ILE A 13 12.40 -13.81 1.61
CA ILE A 13 12.52 -12.36 1.45
C ILE A 13 12.19 -12.11 -0.03
N LEU A 14 11.20 -11.28 -0.33
CA LEU A 14 10.82 -10.92 -1.70
C LEU A 14 12.06 -10.37 -2.41
N THR A 15 12.82 -11.24 -3.09
CA THR A 15 14.15 -10.91 -3.62
C THR A 15 14.07 -10.04 -4.86
N THR A 16 12.88 -9.87 -5.43
CA THR A 16 12.71 -8.98 -6.57
C THR A 16 12.68 -7.54 -6.06
N ASP A 17 13.84 -6.90 -6.07
CA ASP A 17 13.95 -5.46 -5.87
C ASP A 17 13.06 -4.77 -6.89
N ARG A 18 11.99 -4.15 -6.38
CA ARG A 18 10.97 -3.47 -7.17
C ARG A 18 11.59 -2.39 -8.06
N THR A 19 12.64 -1.74 -7.56
CA THR A 19 13.34 -0.69 -8.31
C THR A 19 14.05 -1.28 -9.53
N ASN A 20 14.66 -2.46 -9.41
CA ASN A 20 15.31 -3.14 -10.52
C ASN A 20 14.30 -3.72 -11.53
N LEU A 21 13.14 -4.16 -11.05
CA LEU A 21 12.05 -4.59 -11.94
C LEU A 21 11.52 -3.44 -12.81
N GLU A 22 11.32 -2.26 -12.22
CA GLU A 22 10.87 -1.06 -12.94
C GLU A 22 11.93 -0.59 -13.95
N LYS A 23 13.20 -0.56 -13.56
CA LYS A 23 14.32 -0.24 -14.47
C LYS A 23 14.41 -1.21 -15.64
N ALA A 24 14.28 -2.52 -15.40
CA ALA A 24 14.31 -3.54 -16.45
C ALA A 24 13.14 -3.41 -17.44
N PHE A 25 11.97 -3.02 -16.94
CA PHE A 25 10.78 -2.77 -17.76
C PHE A 25 11.01 -1.57 -18.69
N ASN A 26 11.41 -0.43 -18.13
CA ASN A 26 11.62 0.80 -18.88
C ASN A 26 12.74 0.66 -19.91
N HIS A 27 13.87 0.05 -19.53
CA HIS A 27 14.97 -0.21 -20.44
C HIS A 27 14.54 -1.01 -21.68
N ARG A 28 13.68 -2.03 -21.52
CA ARG A 28 13.16 -2.77 -22.68
C ARG A 28 12.25 -1.91 -23.56
N ILE A 29 11.41 -1.06 -22.98
CA ILE A 29 10.53 -0.16 -23.75
C ILE A 29 11.36 0.84 -24.56
N GLU A 30 12.42 1.39 -23.95
CA GLU A 30 13.33 2.36 -24.58
C GLU A 30 14.20 1.73 -25.67
N THR A 31 14.80 0.57 -25.40
CA THR A 31 15.79 -0.07 -26.30
C THR A 31 15.19 -1.10 -27.27
N GLY A 32 13.96 -1.57 -27.03
CA GLY A 32 13.36 -2.66 -27.78
C GLY A 32 14.01 -4.03 -27.56
N CYS A 33 14.87 -4.18 -26.55
CA CYS A 33 15.62 -5.42 -26.32
C CYS A 33 14.74 -6.60 -25.89
N SER A 34 15.29 -7.82 -25.97
CA SER A 34 14.57 -9.02 -25.51
C SER A 34 14.35 -9.00 -23.99
N ILE A 35 13.29 -9.68 -23.51
CA ILE A 35 13.00 -9.82 -22.07
C ILE A 35 14.17 -10.44 -21.32
N ARG A 36 14.83 -11.46 -21.90
CA ARG A 36 15.99 -12.13 -21.29
C ARG A 36 17.18 -11.17 -21.15
N THR A 37 17.43 -10.33 -22.16
CA THR A 37 18.51 -9.34 -22.14
C THR A 37 18.32 -8.35 -20.98
N ALA A 38 17.11 -7.79 -20.85
CA ALA A 38 16.79 -6.90 -19.73
C ALA A 38 16.87 -7.60 -18.37
N CYS A 39 16.39 -8.85 -18.27
CA CYS A 39 16.47 -9.63 -17.03
C CYS A 39 17.90 -9.86 -16.56
N ASN A 40 18.80 -10.22 -17.48
CA ASN A 40 20.21 -10.45 -17.16
C ASN A 40 20.91 -9.16 -16.72
N LEU A 41 20.57 -8.03 -17.35
CA LEU A 41 21.17 -6.73 -17.04
C LEU A 41 20.82 -6.24 -15.63
N PHE A 42 19.57 -6.42 -15.21
CA PHE A 42 19.05 -5.90 -13.93
C PHE A 42 18.87 -6.97 -12.84
N GLY A 43 19.27 -8.23 -13.10
CA GLY A 43 19.17 -9.32 -12.12
C GLY A 43 17.73 -9.71 -11.76
N VAL A 44 16.80 -9.61 -12.71
CA VAL A 44 15.36 -9.89 -12.50
C VAL A 44 14.99 -11.25 -13.10
N LYS A 45 14.11 -12.01 -12.46
CA LYS A 45 13.60 -13.27 -13.02
C LYS A 45 12.75 -13.01 -14.27
N VAL A 46 12.98 -13.79 -15.33
CA VAL A 46 12.25 -13.71 -16.62
C VAL A 46 10.74 -13.77 -16.44
N SER A 47 10.25 -14.67 -15.59
CA SER A 47 8.83 -14.79 -15.30
C SER A 47 8.25 -13.54 -14.65
N THR A 48 9.02 -12.83 -13.83
CA THR A 48 8.56 -11.63 -13.13
C THR A 48 8.50 -10.43 -14.06
N LEU A 49 9.48 -10.27 -14.94
CA LEU A 49 9.44 -9.23 -15.97
C LEU A 49 8.33 -9.51 -17.01
N GLY A 50 8.15 -10.77 -17.42
CA GLY A 50 7.07 -11.18 -18.30
C GLY A 50 5.69 -10.87 -17.72
N ASP A 51 5.45 -11.24 -16.45
CA ASP A 51 4.22 -10.91 -15.71
C ASP A 51 3.97 -9.39 -15.65
N ALA A 52 5.03 -8.57 -15.49
CA ALA A 52 4.90 -7.11 -15.53
C ALA A 52 4.43 -6.57 -16.89
N PHE A 53 4.92 -7.11 -18.00
CA PHE A 53 4.43 -6.75 -19.35
C PHE A 53 3.01 -7.22 -19.59
N THR A 54 2.66 -8.44 -19.18
CA THR A 54 1.29 -8.93 -19.28
C THR A 54 0.31 -8.06 -18.48
N ARG A 55 0.71 -7.59 -17.29
CA ARG A 55 -0.10 -6.62 -16.51
C ARG A 55 -0.22 -5.28 -17.23
N SER A 56 0.89 -4.72 -17.71
CA SER A 56 0.88 -3.45 -18.43
C SER A 56 -0.07 -3.46 -19.64
N LEU A 57 -0.15 -4.58 -20.36
CA LEU A 57 -1.08 -4.76 -21.47
C LEU A 57 -2.55 -4.88 -21.06
N LYS A 58 -2.83 -5.39 -19.84
CA LYS A 58 -4.20 -5.57 -19.33
C LYS A 58 -4.74 -4.34 -18.62
N GLU A 59 -3.88 -3.64 -17.89
CA GLU A 59 -4.24 -2.57 -16.95
C GLU A 59 -3.87 -1.17 -17.48
N SER A 60 -3.08 -1.08 -18.56
CA SER A 60 -2.63 0.19 -19.16
C SER A 60 -2.44 0.07 -20.69
N ASP A 61 -1.37 0.67 -21.24
CA ASP A 61 -1.07 0.78 -22.68
C ASP A 61 0.02 -0.21 -23.16
N GLY A 62 0.46 -1.14 -22.31
CA GLY A 62 1.59 -2.03 -22.59
C GLY A 62 2.97 -1.38 -22.50
N ARG A 63 3.05 -0.08 -22.21
CA ARG A 63 4.32 0.69 -22.10
C ARG A 63 4.51 1.32 -20.73
N THR A 64 3.46 1.37 -19.92
CA THR A 64 3.49 1.88 -18.54
C THR A 64 3.78 0.73 -17.57
N PHE A 65 4.75 0.91 -16.68
CA PHE A 65 5.03 -0.09 -15.65
C PHE A 65 3.89 -0.14 -14.63
N VAL A 66 3.26 -1.31 -14.47
CA VAL A 66 2.16 -1.53 -13.52
C VAL A 66 2.61 -2.44 -12.36
N PRO A 67 2.77 -1.90 -11.14
CA PRO A 67 3.26 -2.67 -10.00
C PRO A 67 2.21 -3.63 -9.42
N LYS A 68 2.61 -4.88 -9.17
CA LYS A 68 1.73 -5.98 -8.73
C LYS A 68 0.97 -5.75 -7.41
N HIS A 69 1.48 -4.91 -6.52
CA HIS A 69 0.99 -4.81 -5.13
C HIS A 69 0.74 -3.38 -4.66
N GLN A 70 0.56 -2.41 -5.57
CA GLN A 70 0.44 -1.01 -5.15
C GLN A 70 -0.89 -0.74 -4.42
N ASN A 71 -1.95 -1.50 -4.75
CA ASN A 71 -3.27 -1.37 -4.16
C ASN A 71 -3.73 -2.69 -3.52
N ILE A 72 -3.10 -3.09 -2.41
CA ILE A 72 -3.76 -4.00 -1.46
C ILE A 72 -4.97 -3.24 -0.92
N LYS A 73 -6.14 -3.37 -1.58
CA LYS A 73 -7.46 -2.81 -1.23
C LYS A 73 -7.41 -1.77 -0.10
N LYS A 74 -6.80 -0.60 -0.36
CA LYS A 74 -6.72 0.46 0.64
C LYS A 74 -8.14 0.94 0.91
N VAL A 75 -8.47 1.15 2.18
CA VAL A 75 -9.79 1.67 2.57
C VAL A 75 -10.00 3.08 2.04
N PHE A 76 -8.92 3.84 1.88
CA PHE A 76 -8.96 5.22 1.43
C PHE A 76 -7.95 5.47 0.31
N THR A 77 -8.27 6.40 -0.56
CA THR A 77 -7.29 6.99 -1.48
C THR A 77 -6.30 7.87 -0.71
N ASP A 78 -5.16 8.17 -1.30
CA ASP A 78 -4.15 9.02 -0.64
C ASP A 78 -4.72 10.42 -0.33
N ALA A 79 -5.59 10.96 -1.21
CA ALA A 79 -6.29 12.22 -0.96
C ALA A 79 -7.25 12.14 0.24
N GLN A 80 -7.97 11.02 0.40
CA GLN A 80 -8.85 10.79 1.54
C GLN A 80 -8.05 10.60 2.83
N GLU A 81 -6.94 9.87 2.80
CA GLU A 81 -6.06 9.73 3.98
C GLU A 81 -5.47 11.09 4.41
N HIS A 82 -5.11 11.95 3.44
CA HIS A 82 -4.64 13.30 3.72
C HIS A 82 -5.71 14.18 4.39
N PHE A 83 -6.97 14.09 3.94
CA PHE A 83 -8.07 14.80 4.61
C PHE A 83 -8.23 14.37 6.08
N ILE A 84 -8.10 13.08 6.37
CA ILE A 84 -8.13 12.54 7.74
C ILE A 84 -6.94 13.08 8.55
N GLU A 85 -5.76 13.20 7.94
CA GLU A 85 -4.55 13.74 8.57
C GLU A 85 -4.74 15.22 8.96
N GLU A 86 -5.17 16.06 8.02
CA GLU A 86 -5.41 17.48 8.28
C GLU A 86 -6.46 17.70 9.36
N TYR A 87 -7.55 16.92 9.32
CA TYR A 87 -8.59 16.96 10.35
C TYR A 87 -8.05 16.58 11.74
N SER A 88 -7.17 15.58 11.80
CA SER A 88 -6.55 15.13 13.06
C SER A 88 -5.65 16.20 13.66
N ILE A 89 -4.82 16.86 12.82
CA ILE A 89 -3.97 17.98 13.23
C ILE A 89 -4.81 19.17 13.69
N LYS A 90 -5.93 19.46 13.01
CA LYS A 90 -6.83 20.54 13.40
C LYS A 90 -7.43 20.28 14.78
N ILE A 91 -7.91 19.06 15.03
CA ILE A 91 -8.47 18.70 16.34
C ILE A 91 -7.41 18.74 17.43
N SER A 92 -6.20 18.24 17.19
CA SER A 92 -5.14 18.24 18.22
C SER A 92 -4.69 19.64 18.63
N ARG A 93 -4.93 20.66 17.79
CA ARG A 93 -4.71 22.07 18.12
C ARG A 93 -5.87 22.69 18.89
N MET A 94 -7.10 22.27 18.63
CA MET A 94 -8.31 22.82 19.27
C MET A 94 -8.63 22.16 20.61
N PHE A 95 -8.37 20.87 20.70
CA PHE A 95 -8.60 20.00 21.85
C PHE A 95 -7.37 19.08 22.00
N TYR A 96 -7.22 18.36 23.10
CA TYR A 96 -6.09 17.42 23.32
C TYR A 96 -6.03 16.22 22.34
N GLY A 97 -6.61 16.33 21.15
CA GLY A 97 -6.68 15.31 20.12
C GLY A 97 -7.85 14.34 20.31
N LEU A 98 -7.96 13.40 19.37
CA LEU A 98 -8.85 12.25 19.49
C LEU A 98 -8.09 11.10 20.15
N SER A 99 -8.69 10.46 21.15
CA SER A 99 -8.21 9.15 21.60
C SER A 99 -8.23 8.15 20.43
N THR A 100 -7.35 7.15 20.44
CA THR A 100 -7.28 6.13 19.39
C THR A 100 -8.64 5.47 19.12
N ARG A 101 -9.46 5.26 20.17
CA ARG A 101 -10.80 4.69 20.03
C ARG A 101 -11.76 5.66 19.33
N ALA A 102 -11.73 6.94 19.68
CA ALA A 102 -12.57 7.96 19.05
C ALA A 102 -12.18 8.17 17.58
N PHE A 103 -10.88 8.24 17.30
CA PHE A 103 -10.34 8.33 15.94
C PHE A 103 -10.82 7.17 15.07
N ARG A 104 -10.66 5.92 15.53
CA ARG A 104 -11.08 4.72 14.76
C ARG A 104 -12.60 4.65 14.52
N ARG A 105 -13.42 5.23 15.39
CA ARG A 105 -14.87 5.38 15.15
C ARG A 105 -15.16 6.46 14.11
N MET A 106 -14.47 7.60 14.18
CA MET A 106 -14.60 8.68 13.20
C MET A 106 -14.23 8.18 11.80
N VAL A 107 -13.14 7.42 11.68
CA VAL A 107 -12.71 6.82 10.42
C VAL A 107 -13.76 5.89 9.83
N LEU A 108 -14.46 5.08 10.64
CA LEU A 108 -15.56 4.25 10.14
C LEU A 108 -16.67 5.12 9.55
N LYS A 109 -17.13 6.15 10.28
CA LYS A 109 -18.16 7.06 9.79
C LYS A 109 -17.75 7.75 8.50
N TYR A 110 -16.50 8.18 8.41
CA TYR A 110 -15.96 8.78 7.19
C TYR A 110 -15.95 7.77 6.04
N SER A 111 -15.53 6.53 6.28
CA SER A 111 -15.54 5.46 5.27
C SER A 111 -16.93 5.16 4.72
N GLU A 112 -17.95 5.17 5.59
CA GLU A 112 -19.35 4.97 5.20
C GLU A 112 -19.85 6.16 4.36
N ALA A 113 -19.51 7.39 4.75
CA ALA A 113 -19.90 8.60 4.03
C ALA A 113 -19.31 8.68 2.62
N VAL A 114 -18.05 8.25 2.43
CA VAL A 114 -17.40 8.23 1.11
C VAL A 114 -17.70 6.97 0.29
N GLY A 115 -18.49 6.03 0.82
CA GLY A 115 -18.88 4.80 0.12
C GLY A 115 -17.70 3.89 -0.20
N SER A 116 -16.70 3.78 0.67
CA SER A 116 -15.51 2.99 0.37
C SER A 116 -15.83 1.49 0.21
N PRO A 117 -15.50 0.85 -0.93
CA PRO A 117 -15.79 -0.55 -1.18
C PRO A 117 -14.85 -1.51 -0.43
N ALA A 118 -13.79 -0.99 0.20
CA ALA A 118 -12.75 -1.78 0.87
C ALA A 118 -12.94 -1.86 2.39
N ILE A 119 -14.08 -1.39 2.92
CA ILE A 119 -14.43 -1.53 4.34
C ILE A 119 -14.63 -3.01 4.67
N SER A 120 -13.90 -3.52 5.66
CA SER A 120 -14.09 -4.88 6.17
C SER A 120 -15.40 -4.99 6.96
N ASP A 121 -16.10 -6.11 6.84
CA ASP A 121 -17.27 -6.42 7.68
C ASP A 121 -16.97 -6.37 9.18
N VAL A 122 -15.71 -6.61 9.56
CA VAL A 122 -15.24 -6.49 10.94
C VAL A 122 -15.40 -5.06 11.45
N TRP A 123 -15.15 -4.05 10.61
CA TRP A 123 -15.29 -2.65 11.01
C TRP A 123 -16.74 -2.32 11.35
N ARG A 124 -17.67 -2.77 10.52
CA ARG A 124 -19.12 -2.59 10.72
C ARG A 124 -19.60 -3.31 11.97
N ARG A 125 -19.22 -4.58 12.14
CA ARG A 125 -19.60 -5.40 13.31
C ARG A 125 -19.10 -4.81 14.62
N VAL A 126 -17.86 -4.30 14.64
CA VAL A 126 -17.23 -3.74 15.86
C VAL A 126 -17.57 -2.26 16.05
N GLY A 127 -18.05 -1.57 15.00
CA GLY A 127 -18.37 -0.14 15.02
C GLY A 127 -17.14 0.78 15.01
N MET A 128 -15.98 0.30 14.54
CA MET A 128 -14.75 1.09 14.37
C MET A 128 -13.71 0.38 13.51
N ALA A 129 -12.78 1.15 12.94
CA ALA A 129 -11.63 0.61 12.20
C ALA A 129 -10.80 -0.37 13.05
N THR A 130 -10.11 -1.34 12.45
CA THR A 130 -9.22 -2.28 13.18
C THR A 130 -7.94 -1.61 13.70
N ARG A 131 -7.27 -2.23 14.69
CA ARG A 131 -5.97 -1.73 15.19
C ARG A 131 -4.88 -1.83 14.12
N ASP A 132 -4.87 -2.91 13.37
CA ASP A 132 -3.89 -3.13 12.30
C ASP A 132 -3.95 -2.03 11.24
N TRP A 133 -5.16 -1.64 10.85
CA TRP A 133 -5.33 -0.52 9.93
C TRP A 133 -4.83 0.80 10.55
N TYR A 134 -5.15 1.07 11.82
CA TYR A 134 -4.70 2.28 12.51
C TYR A 134 -3.17 2.39 12.56
N TYR A 135 -2.46 1.32 12.96
CA TYR A 135 -1.00 1.35 12.98
C TYR A 135 -0.40 1.46 11.58
N GLY A 136 -1.01 0.82 10.58
CA GLY A 136 -0.63 1.02 9.18
C GLY A 136 -0.83 2.47 8.72
N TYR A 137 -1.93 3.11 9.12
CA TYR A 137 -2.21 4.51 8.83
C TYR A 137 -1.17 5.44 9.47
N MET A 138 -0.86 5.25 10.77
CA MET A 138 0.17 6.03 11.47
C MET A 138 1.55 5.85 10.85
N PHE A 139 1.90 4.64 10.42
CA PHE A 139 3.17 4.37 9.73
C PHE A 139 3.28 5.13 8.40
N ARG A 140 2.17 5.32 7.69
CA ARG A 140 2.13 6.12 6.45
C ARG A 140 2.13 7.63 6.70
N HIS A 141 1.73 8.09 7.88
CA HIS A 141 1.58 9.51 8.23
C HIS A 141 2.45 9.87 9.44
N PRO A 142 3.78 9.95 9.27
CA PRO A 142 4.71 10.21 10.37
C PRO A 142 4.50 11.58 11.05
N ARG A 143 3.78 12.52 10.42
CA ARG A 143 3.43 13.81 11.02
C ARG A 143 2.44 13.71 12.19
N LEU A 144 1.76 12.56 12.32
CA LEU A 144 0.80 12.28 13.38
C LEU A 144 1.38 11.46 14.53
N ALA A 145 2.59 10.93 14.35
CA ALA A 145 3.26 10.02 15.29
C ALA A 145 3.85 10.74 16.51
#